data_AF-A0A6P5F6R9-F1
#
_entry.id   AF-A0A6P5F6R9-F1
#
_cell.length_a   1.000
_cell.length_b   1.000
_cell.length_c   1.000
_cell.angle_alpha   90.00
_cell.angle_beta   90.00
_cell.angle_gamma   90.00
#
_symmetry.space_group_name_H-M   'P 1'
#
loop_
_entity.id
_entity.type
_entity.pdbx_description
1 polymer ?
#
loop_
_entity_poly.entity_id
_entity_poly.type
_entity_poly.pdbx_seq_one_letter_code
_entity_poly.pdbx_strand_id
1 'polypeptide(L)'
;MVSYAGVGSLLPRLGWMRMRRPPNPNPRSRWPTRTTTTTTRRRSRSFSSSSPLRAALDSPDVSLLADAARISLSPNEVREFEPKIMQVIDWFGQLQAVDLESIEPSLRANTEVDARTREDAPEAFDNREAIIAAVPSYEDPYIKVPRVLNKE
;
A
#
# COMPACT_ATOMS: atom_id res chain seq x y z
N MET A 1 -18.86 76.61 -18.45
CA MET A 1 -18.80 75.80 -17.21
C MET A 1 -17.47 75.08 -17.19
N VAL A 2 -16.67 75.48 -16.20
CA VAL A 2 -15.47 74.87 -15.58
C VAL A 2 -14.51 74.03 -16.44
N SER A 3 -13.34 74.64 -16.65
CA SER A 3 -12.03 74.08 -16.96
C SER A 3 -11.41 73.42 -15.72
N TYR A 4 -10.61 72.36 -15.88
CA TYR A 4 -9.43 72.12 -15.05
C TYR A 4 -8.39 71.28 -15.81
N ALA A 5 -7.16 71.77 -15.77
CA ALA A 5 -5.93 71.16 -16.28
C ALA A 5 -5.08 70.62 -15.11
N GLY A 6 -4.15 69.70 -15.44
CA GLY A 6 -3.08 69.20 -14.55
C GLY A 6 -3.59 68.18 -13.52
N VAL A 7 -2.85 67.15 -13.12
CA VAL A 7 -1.45 67.16 -12.72
C VAL A 7 -0.88 65.75 -12.93
N GLY A 8 0.32 65.67 -13.48
CA GLY A 8 1.08 64.42 -13.55
C GLY A 8 1.59 63.99 -12.17
N SER A 9 1.50 62.70 -11.90
CA SER A 9 2.25 62.05 -10.82
C SER A 9 3.17 61.01 -11.44
N LEU A 10 4.44 61.41 -11.54
CA LEU A 10 5.56 60.47 -11.44
C LEU A 10 5.46 59.75 -10.10
N LEU A 11 5.65 58.43 -10.09
CA LEU A 11 6.35 57.64 -9.07
C LEU A 11 6.44 56.18 -9.60
N PRO A 12 7.41 55.38 -9.15
CA PRO A 12 8.42 54.83 -10.05
C PRO A 12 8.25 53.34 -10.31
N ARG A 13 8.97 52.90 -11.34
CA ARG A 13 9.25 51.50 -11.67
C ARG A 13 9.87 50.80 -10.45
N LEU A 14 9.07 50.06 -9.69
CA LEU A 14 9.61 48.98 -8.86
C LEU A 14 9.92 47.81 -9.80
N GLY A 15 11.15 47.82 -10.31
CA GLY A 15 11.74 46.67 -10.97
C GLY A 15 11.76 45.51 -9.99
N TRP A 16 10.93 44.50 -10.24
CA TRP A 16 11.06 43.22 -9.56
C TRP A 16 12.42 42.68 -9.94
N MET A 17 13.32 42.80 -8.96
CA MET A 17 14.66 42.27 -8.98
C MET A 17 14.52 40.78 -9.25
N ARG A 18 14.77 40.39 -10.51
CA ARG A 18 15.00 39.03 -10.95
C ARG A 18 16.06 38.47 -10.01
N MET A 19 15.65 37.74 -8.98
CA MET A 19 16.60 36.97 -8.19
C MET A 19 17.26 36.01 -9.16
N ARG A 20 18.53 36.30 -9.47
CA ARG A 20 19.40 35.37 -10.16
C ARG A 20 19.48 34.15 -9.26
N ARG A 21 18.94 33.02 -9.72
CA ARG A 21 19.18 31.73 -9.10
C ARG A 21 20.69 31.57 -8.91
N PRO A 22 21.18 31.16 -7.73
CA PRO A 22 22.59 30.90 -7.55
C PRO A 22 23.05 29.81 -8.54
N PRO A 23 24.27 29.90 -9.09
CA PRO A 23 24.80 28.88 -9.98
C PRO A 23 24.93 27.55 -9.24
N ASN A 24 24.40 26.49 -9.84
CA ASN A 24 24.49 25.11 -9.34
C ASN A 24 25.96 24.66 -9.33
N PRO A 25 26.58 24.38 -8.16
CA PRO A 25 27.95 23.91 -8.08
C PRO A 25 27.94 22.40 -7.90
N ASN A 26 27.60 21.63 -8.93
CA ASN A 26 28.01 20.23 -8.94
C ASN A 26 28.22 19.67 -10.35
N PRO A 27 29.47 19.63 -10.84
CA PRO A 27 29.84 18.75 -11.93
C PRO A 27 30.22 17.40 -11.33
N ARG A 28 29.53 16.34 -11.78
CA ARG A 28 29.80 14.90 -11.54
C ARG A 28 28.93 14.23 -10.46
N SER A 29 27.76 13.76 -10.89
CA SER A 29 27.35 12.39 -10.58
C SER A 29 26.85 11.73 -11.87
N ARG A 30 27.82 11.19 -12.59
CA ARG A 30 27.65 10.32 -13.75
C ARG A 30 27.07 9.00 -13.21
N TRP A 31 25.74 8.90 -13.12
CA TRP A 31 25.09 7.63 -12.83
C TRP A 31 25.60 6.61 -13.86
N PRO A 32 26.12 5.45 -13.44
CA PRO A 32 26.46 4.42 -14.41
C PRO A 32 25.17 3.98 -15.10
N THR A 33 25.07 4.19 -16.41
CA THR A 33 24.09 3.50 -17.26
C THR A 33 24.46 2.03 -17.24
N ARG A 34 24.02 1.33 -16.20
CA ARG A 34 24.00 -0.13 -16.19
C ARG A 34 22.90 -0.50 -17.18
N THR A 35 23.29 -0.87 -18.39
CA THR A 35 22.45 -1.65 -19.30
C THR A 35 22.06 -2.91 -18.55
N THR A 36 20.89 -2.90 -17.91
CA THR A 36 20.28 -4.09 -17.37
C THR A 36 19.66 -4.83 -18.54
N THR A 37 20.34 -5.85 -19.03
CA THR A 37 19.70 -6.88 -19.85
C THR A 37 18.62 -7.50 -18.97
N THR A 38 17.36 -7.15 -19.21
CA THR A 38 16.20 -7.72 -18.53
C THR A 38 16.02 -9.13 -19.06
N THR A 39 16.79 -10.07 -18.51
CA THR A 39 16.47 -11.50 -18.63
C THR A 39 15.25 -11.74 -17.76
N THR A 40 14.07 -11.63 -18.36
CA THR A 40 12.81 -12.11 -17.79
C THR A 40 12.92 -13.63 -17.64
N ARG A 41 13.53 -14.06 -16.54
CA ARG A 41 13.40 -15.45 -16.09
C ARG A 41 12.02 -15.56 -15.45
N ARG A 42 11.03 -15.84 -16.29
CA ARG A 42 9.69 -16.24 -15.90
C ARG A 42 9.82 -17.50 -15.03
N ARG A 43 9.97 -17.32 -13.72
CA ARG A 43 9.83 -18.40 -12.75
C ARG A 43 8.35 -18.78 -12.78
N SER A 44 8.04 -19.76 -13.62
CA SER A 44 6.84 -20.57 -13.45
C SER A 44 6.91 -21.13 -12.03
N ARG A 45 6.10 -20.60 -11.13
CA ARG A 45 5.81 -21.27 -9.88
C ARG A 45 4.83 -22.38 -10.27
N SER A 46 5.39 -23.54 -10.57
CA SER A 46 4.63 -24.78 -10.64
C SER A 46 4.07 -25.03 -9.25
N PHE A 47 2.78 -24.80 -9.07
CA PHE A 47 2.05 -25.36 -7.94
C PHE A 47 1.98 -26.86 -8.23
N SER A 48 2.74 -27.66 -7.48
CA SER A 48 2.74 -29.11 -7.64
C SER A 48 1.36 -29.64 -7.24
N SER A 49 0.49 -29.85 -8.22
CA SER A 49 -0.87 -30.42 -8.06
C SER A 49 -0.83 -31.95 -7.95
N SER A 50 0.10 -32.49 -7.18
CA SER A 50 0.15 -33.94 -6.97
C SER A 50 0.49 -34.27 -5.53
N SER A 51 -0.54 -34.35 -4.71
CA SER A 51 -0.52 -35.29 -3.59
C SER A 51 -1.85 -36.05 -3.60
N PRO A 52 -1.84 -37.36 -3.93
CA PRO A 52 -3.03 -38.17 -3.84
C PRO A 52 -3.30 -38.50 -2.37
N LEU A 53 -4.58 -38.68 -2.04
CA LEU A 53 -5.14 -39.21 -0.78
C LEU A 53 -5.33 -38.18 0.33
N ARG A 54 -6.61 -37.80 0.56
CA ARG A 54 -7.24 -37.53 1.87
C ARG A 54 -6.23 -37.18 2.98
N ALA A 55 -5.49 -36.09 2.83
CA ALA A 55 -4.69 -35.58 3.93
C ALA A 55 -5.71 -35.05 4.93
N ALA A 56 -5.91 -35.79 6.02
CA ALA A 56 -6.59 -35.25 7.19
C ALA A 56 -5.98 -33.87 7.43
N LEU A 57 -6.82 -32.83 7.39
CA LEU A 57 -6.37 -31.47 7.59
C LEU A 57 -5.74 -31.46 8.98
N ASP A 58 -4.42 -31.28 9.01
CA ASP A 58 -3.69 -31.27 10.28
C ASP A 58 -4.28 -30.14 11.13
N SER A 59 -4.52 -30.42 12.41
CA SER A 59 -5.18 -29.47 13.30
C SER A 59 -4.40 -28.15 13.29
N PRO A 60 -4.97 -27.02 12.85
CA PRO A 60 -4.23 -25.78 12.76
C PRO A 60 -3.86 -25.28 14.16
N ASP A 61 -2.63 -24.80 14.30
CA ASP A 61 -2.21 -24.11 15.52
C ASP A 61 -2.87 -22.72 15.57
N VAL A 62 -3.90 -22.60 16.39
CA VAL A 62 -4.65 -21.34 16.61
C VAL A 62 -3.75 -20.23 17.14
N SER A 63 -2.71 -20.56 17.92
CA SER A 63 -1.79 -19.56 18.46
C SER A 63 -0.97 -18.93 17.34
N LEU A 64 -0.48 -19.77 16.42
CA LEU A 64 0.27 -19.31 15.24
C LEU A 64 -0.62 -18.48 14.31
N LEU A 65 -1.88 -18.87 14.12
CA LEU A 65 -2.85 -18.09 13.34
C LEU A 65 -3.13 -16.73 13.98
N ALA A 66 -3.28 -16.68 15.30
CA ALA A 66 -3.50 -15.44 16.04
C ALA A 66 -2.31 -14.48 15.90
N ASP A 67 -1.09 -15.00 16.00
CA ASP A 67 0.14 -14.22 15.79
C ASP A 67 0.23 -13.66 14.37
N ALA A 68 -0.12 -14.46 13.36
CA ALA A 68 -0.16 -14.02 11.95
C ALA A 68 -1.18 -12.90 11.73
N ALA A 69 -2.33 -12.96 12.42
CA ALA A 69 -3.38 -11.96 12.36
C ALA A 69 -3.16 -10.76 13.30
N ARG A 70 -2.08 -10.76 14.11
CA ARG A 70 -1.83 -9.77 15.18
C ARG A 70 -2.97 -9.67 16.20
N ILE A 71 -3.59 -10.81 16.51
CA ILE A 71 -4.64 -10.94 17.53
C ILE A 71 -4.02 -11.55 18.78
N SER A 72 -4.18 -10.91 19.93
CA SER A 72 -3.77 -11.48 21.21
C SER A 72 -4.87 -12.38 21.76
N LEU A 73 -4.56 -13.65 22.00
CA LEU A 73 -5.47 -14.63 22.60
C LEU A 73 -4.88 -15.17 23.91
N SER A 74 -5.73 -15.38 24.90
CA SER A 74 -5.40 -16.12 26.11
C SER A 74 -5.41 -17.65 25.87
N PRO A 75 -4.73 -18.46 26.70
CA PRO A 75 -4.74 -19.91 26.56
C PRO A 75 -6.15 -20.54 26.66
N ASN A 76 -7.06 -19.90 27.38
CA ASN A 76 -8.45 -20.35 27.47
C ASN A 76 -9.22 -20.07 26.17
N GLU A 77 -9.05 -18.90 25.58
CA GLU A 77 -9.67 -18.54 24.30
C GLU A 77 -9.16 -19.44 23.18
N VAL A 78 -7.86 -19.78 23.18
CA VAL A 78 -7.28 -20.74 22.21
C VAL A 78 -8.05 -22.06 22.25
N ARG A 79 -8.25 -22.64 23.44
CA ARG A 79 -9.00 -23.90 23.61
C ARG A 79 -10.47 -23.79 23.19
N GLU A 80 -11.06 -22.60 23.33
CA GLU A 80 -12.45 -22.34 22.93
C GLU A 80 -12.60 -22.20 21.41
N PHE A 81 -11.64 -21.55 20.75
CA PHE A 81 -11.68 -21.28 19.31
C PHE A 81 -11.19 -22.43 18.46
N GLU A 82 -10.29 -23.27 18.97
CA GLU A 82 -9.76 -24.44 18.27
C GLU A 82 -10.83 -25.34 17.63
N PRO A 83 -11.85 -25.85 18.37
CA PRO A 83 -12.88 -26.69 17.76
C PRO A 83 -13.77 -25.93 16.75
N LYS A 84 -13.96 -24.62 16.94
CA LYS A 84 -14.78 -23.79 16.04
C LYS A 84 -14.06 -23.60 14.69
N ILE A 85 -12.76 -23.33 14.73
CA ILE A 85 -11.93 -23.20 13.53
C ILE A 85 -11.85 -24.55 12.80
N MET A 86 -11.70 -25.65 13.54
CA MET A 86 -11.72 -26.99 12.96
C MET A 86 -13.01 -27.26 12.18
N GLN A 87 -14.17 -26.94 12.75
CA GLN A 87 -15.46 -27.13 12.08
C GLN A 87 -15.56 -26.38 10.75
N VAL A 88 -15.04 -25.15 10.70
CA VAL A 88 -15.00 -24.36 9.46
C VAL A 88 -14.10 -25.01 8.43
N ILE A 89 -12.91 -25.46 8.84
CA ILE A 89 -11.94 -26.12 7.97
C ILE A 89 -12.48 -27.45 7.42
N ASP A 90 -13.12 -28.26 8.27
CA ASP A 90 -13.78 -29.51 7.86
C ASP A 90 -14.88 -29.23 6.82
N TRP A 91 -15.66 -28.17 7.01
CA TRP A 91 -16.67 -27.76 6.05
C TRP A 91 -16.06 -27.35 4.71
N PHE A 92 -14.98 -26.57 4.71
CA PHE A 92 -14.22 -26.23 3.49
C PHE A 92 -13.56 -27.46 2.85
N GLY A 93 -13.18 -28.46 3.65
CA GLY A 93 -12.61 -29.72 3.17
C GLY A 93 -13.52 -30.46 2.18
N GLN A 94 -14.83 -30.24 2.22
CA GLN A 94 -15.78 -30.81 1.26
C GLN A 94 -15.49 -30.37 -0.18
N LEU A 95 -14.94 -29.16 -0.37
CA LEU A 95 -14.60 -28.64 -1.70
C LEU A 95 -13.44 -29.38 -2.36
N GLN A 96 -12.60 -30.10 -1.60
CA GLN A 96 -11.50 -30.89 -2.14
C GLN A 96 -11.96 -32.11 -2.95
N ALA A 97 -13.23 -32.52 -2.80
CA ALA A 97 -13.81 -33.62 -3.56
C ALA A 97 -14.19 -33.22 -5.00
N VAL A 98 -14.17 -31.93 -5.33
CA VAL A 98 -14.54 -31.41 -6.64
C VAL A 98 -13.31 -31.40 -7.56
N ASP A 99 -13.44 -31.96 -8.76
CA ASP A 99 -12.41 -31.90 -9.80
C ASP A 99 -12.35 -30.51 -10.44
N LEU A 100 -11.16 -29.90 -10.44
CA LEU A 100 -10.91 -28.55 -10.95
C LEU A 100 -9.76 -28.51 -11.98
N GLU A 101 -9.24 -29.66 -12.43
CA GLU A 101 -8.03 -29.72 -13.30
C GLU A 101 -8.19 -28.98 -14.64
N SER A 102 -9.43 -28.79 -15.09
CA SER A 102 -9.74 -28.14 -16.38
C SER A 102 -10.26 -26.70 -16.27
N ILE A 103 -10.36 -26.16 -15.05
CA ILE A 103 -10.99 -24.86 -14.79
C ILE A 103 -9.94 -23.82 -14.41
N GLU A 104 -9.88 -22.72 -15.16
CA GLU A 104 -9.02 -21.58 -14.81
C GLU A 104 -9.55 -20.83 -13.57
N PRO A 105 -8.69 -20.45 -12.60
CA PRO A 105 -9.10 -19.70 -11.43
C PRO A 105 -9.71 -18.32 -11.78
N SER A 106 -10.87 -18.01 -11.22
CA SER A 106 -11.49 -16.69 -11.35
C SER A 106 -10.97 -15.72 -10.29
N LEU A 107 -10.45 -14.56 -10.71
CA LEU A 107 -9.93 -13.52 -9.81
C LEU A 107 -10.94 -12.39 -9.54
N ARG A 108 -11.84 -12.12 -10.49
CA ARG A 108 -12.86 -11.07 -10.40
C ARG A 108 -14.12 -11.55 -11.10
N ALA A 109 -15.27 -11.23 -10.54
CA ALA A 109 -16.54 -11.41 -11.23
C ALA A 109 -16.59 -10.44 -12.44
N ASN A 110 -16.96 -10.96 -13.61
CA ASN A 110 -17.05 -10.25 -14.90
C ASN A 110 -15.70 -9.76 -15.44
N THR A 111 -15.02 -10.65 -16.16
CA THR A 111 -13.71 -10.42 -16.77
C THR A 111 -13.83 -9.63 -18.08
N GLU A 112 -14.07 -8.33 -17.97
CA GLU A 112 -13.40 -7.37 -18.86
C GLU A 112 -12.32 -6.71 -18.01
N VAL A 113 -11.07 -7.13 -18.21
CA VAL A 113 -9.92 -6.59 -17.50
C VAL A 113 -9.59 -5.24 -18.11
N ASP A 114 -10.45 -4.26 -17.88
CA ASP A 114 -10.07 -2.87 -18.07
C ASP A 114 -9.06 -2.54 -16.98
N ALA A 115 -7.79 -2.52 -17.36
CA ALA A 115 -6.71 -2.05 -16.53
C ALA A 115 -6.89 -0.53 -16.32
N ARG A 116 -7.83 -0.17 -15.44
CA ARG A 116 -8.13 1.23 -15.11
C ARG A 116 -6.92 1.83 -14.42
N THR A 117 -6.15 2.59 -15.18
CA THR A 117 -5.06 3.40 -14.66
C THR A 117 -5.58 4.75 -14.20
N ARG A 118 -5.10 5.23 -13.05
CA ARG A 118 -5.28 6.61 -12.63
C ARG A 118 -4.39 7.53 -13.50
N GLU A 119 -4.87 8.71 -13.86
CA GLU A 119 -4.06 9.73 -14.53
C GLU A 119 -2.92 10.23 -13.63
N ASP A 120 -1.78 10.58 -14.21
CA ASP A 120 -0.63 11.12 -13.47
C ASP A 120 -0.76 12.64 -13.27
N ALA A 121 -1.84 13.06 -12.62
CA ALA A 121 -2.07 14.44 -12.21
C ALA A 121 -1.97 14.56 -10.67
N PRO A 122 -1.32 15.62 -10.15
CA PRO A 122 -1.31 15.90 -8.72
C PRO A 122 -2.67 16.46 -8.27
N GLU A 123 -3.22 15.88 -7.22
CA GLU A 123 -4.46 16.35 -6.57
C GLU A 123 -4.15 16.76 -5.13
N ALA A 124 -4.63 17.94 -4.73
CA ALA A 124 -4.56 18.36 -3.32
C ALA A 124 -5.65 17.64 -2.54
N PHE A 125 -5.33 17.17 -1.33
CA PHE A 125 -6.30 16.57 -0.43
C PHE A 125 -6.73 17.60 0.61
N ASP A 126 -8.00 18.02 0.54
CA ASP A 126 -8.49 19.18 1.30
C ASP A 126 -8.79 18.89 2.78
N ASN A 127 -8.67 17.63 3.24
CA ASN A 127 -9.12 17.22 4.57
C ASN A 127 -7.98 16.63 5.43
N ARG A 128 -6.85 17.34 5.50
CA ARG A 128 -5.71 16.91 6.33
C ARG A 128 -6.04 16.95 7.82
N GLU A 129 -6.79 17.95 8.24
CA GLU A 129 -7.15 18.20 9.64
C GLU A 129 -7.99 17.05 10.21
N ALA A 130 -8.97 16.53 9.46
CA ALA A 130 -9.76 15.39 9.93
C ALA A 130 -8.95 14.09 10.01
N ILE A 131 -7.97 13.89 9.11
CA ILE A 131 -7.06 12.74 9.18
C ILE A 131 -6.26 12.82 10.49
N ILE A 132 -5.71 13.98 10.83
CA ILE A 132 -4.94 14.17 12.06
C ILE A 132 -5.82 14.00 13.31
N ALA A 133 -7.05 14.51 13.28
CA ALA A 133 -8.00 14.35 14.36
C ALA A 133 -8.38 12.88 14.63
N ALA A 134 -8.29 12.01 13.62
CA ALA A 134 -8.53 10.58 13.76
C ALA A 134 -7.34 9.79 14.35
N VAL A 135 -6.15 10.42 14.45
CA VAL A 135 -4.95 9.76 14.97
C VAL A 135 -4.96 9.78 16.51
N PRO A 136 -4.86 8.62 17.19
CA PRO A 136 -4.92 8.57 18.65
C PRO A 136 -3.78 9.31 19.37
N SER A 137 -2.57 9.33 18.79
CA SER A 137 -1.42 10.01 19.37
C SER A 137 -0.61 10.72 18.30
N TYR A 138 -0.53 12.04 18.43
CA TYR A 138 0.08 12.93 17.43
C TYR A 138 1.01 13.94 18.13
N GLU A 139 2.14 14.23 17.50
CA GLU A 139 3.04 15.33 17.87
C GLU A 139 3.55 15.95 16.58
N ASP A 140 3.04 17.12 16.23
CA ASP A 140 3.28 17.75 14.92
C ASP A 140 4.80 17.82 14.60
N PRO A 141 5.26 17.32 13.43
CA PRO A 141 4.47 16.78 12.30
C PRO A 141 4.26 15.24 12.27
N TYR A 142 4.55 14.52 13.36
CA TYR A 142 4.65 13.06 13.42
C TYR A 142 3.50 12.34 14.15
N ILE A 143 3.23 11.11 13.72
CA ILE A 143 2.37 10.17 14.45
C ILE A 143 3.23 9.42 15.46
N LYS A 144 2.77 9.36 16.71
CA LYS A 144 3.48 8.64 17.78
C LYS A 144 3.11 7.17 17.74
N VAL A 145 4.14 6.32 17.68
CA VAL A 145 4.01 4.87 17.81
C VAL A 145 4.97 4.35 18.88
N PRO A 146 4.64 3.25 19.57
CA PRO A 146 5.58 2.57 20.44
C PRO A 146 6.87 2.24 19.70
N ARG A 147 8.02 2.43 20.36
CA ARG A 147 9.32 2.13 19.78
C ARG A 147 9.37 0.67 19.36
N VAL A 148 9.76 0.42 18.10
CA VAL A 148 10.02 -0.94 17.62
C VAL A 148 11.26 -1.45 18.33
N LEU A 149 11.06 -2.46 19.18
CA LEU A 149 12.14 -3.23 19.79
C LEU A 149 12.32 -4.49 18.94
N ASN A 150 13.54 -4.75 18.46
CA ASN A 150 13.84 -6.03 17.84
C ASN A 150 13.84 -7.08 18.95
N LYS A 151 12.96 -8.09 18.85
CA LYS A 151 13.11 -9.31 19.64
C LYS A 151 14.22 -10.11 18.97
N GLU A 152 15.32 -10.31 19.69
CA GLU A 152 16.33 -11.33 19.33
C GLU A 152 15.74 -12.74 19.52
#